data_AF-A0A495L2U9-F1
#
_entry.id   AF-A0A495L2U9-F1
#
_cell.length_a   1.000
_cell.length_b   1.000
_cell.length_c   1.000
_cell.angle_alpha   90.00
_cell.angle_beta   90.00
_cell.angle_gamma   90.00
#
_symmetry.space_group_name_H-M   'P 1'
#
loop_
_entity.id
_entity.type
_entity.pdbx_description
1 polymer ?
#
loop_
_entity_poly.entity_id
_entity_poly.type
_entity_poly.pdbx_seq_one_letter_code
_entity_poly.pdbx_strand_id
1 'polypeptide(L)'
;MNNPVPNATAAAVSDWFMSREITGRMLRTLDRIGPGGLIVADLLEREFRVIHARTLAPATHTRFIVFGYDDLAHTLPAFTSGDGELDQEGLVAAVDCTVWEGMDQRVEDIAHTSHVITCLREHMQARGFDLNGAPEYRDVAGRRTVTDFYAHRTHPHLAVNIKAPSADTRAGYSVVRLYDHNRHVTGWPCKVLNQVAAARAAHRVRTEADAYLRRTRT
;
A
#
# COMPACT_ATOMS: atom_id res chain seq x y z
N MET A 1 47.15 21.36 12.69
CA MET A 1 45.74 21.72 12.94
C MET A 1 44.89 20.94 11.95
N ASN A 2 44.32 19.83 12.41
CA ASN A 2 43.38 19.06 11.59
C ASN A 2 42.00 19.71 11.75
N ASN A 3 41.52 20.36 10.69
CA ASN A 3 40.12 20.76 10.64
C ASN A 3 39.28 19.48 10.57
N PRO A 4 38.33 19.25 11.50
CA PRO A 4 37.36 18.20 11.33
C PRO A 4 36.52 18.53 10.09
N VAL A 5 36.47 17.59 9.16
CA VAL A 5 35.47 17.59 8.08
C VAL A 5 34.10 17.62 8.77
N PRO A 6 33.23 18.60 8.46
CA PRO A 6 31.90 18.61 9.05
C PRO A 6 31.18 17.33 8.62
N ASN A 7 30.71 16.56 9.61
CA ASN A 7 29.79 15.46 9.42
C ASN A 7 28.60 15.99 8.60
N ALA A 8 28.56 15.66 7.31
CA ALA A 8 27.35 15.77 6.52
C ALA A 8 26.34 14.79 7.15
N THR A 9 25.48 15.30 8.03
CA THR A 9 24.26 14.62 8.43
C THR A 9 23.54 14.22 7.15
N ALA A 10 23.35 12.91 6.93
CA ALA A 10 22.49 12.44 5.86
C ALA A 10 21.15 13.17 6.00
N ALA A 11 20.83 14.04 5.05
CA ALA A 11 19.55 14.74 5.04
C ALA A 11 18.44 13.70 5.14
N ALA A 12 17.43 13.96 5.96
CA ALA A 12 16.29 13.06 6.07
C ALA A 12 15.62 12.93 4.69
N VAL A 13 15.01 11.79 4.37
CA VAL A 13 14.33 11.65 3.08
C VAL A 13 13.17 12.62 2.99
N SER A 14 12.50 12.88 4.11
CA SER A 14 11.55 13.99 4.26
C SER A 14 12.14 15.29 3.70
N ASP A 15 13.38 15.67 4.04
CA ASP A 15 14.02 16.90 3.55
C ASP A 15 14.00 17.05 2.01
N TRP A 16 14.03 15.94 1.26
CA TRP A 16 14.02 15.97 -0.20
C TRP A 16 12.68 16.40 -0.79
N PHE A 17 11.61 16.29 -0.01
CA PHE A 17 10.25 16.64 -0.37
C PHE A 17 9.78 17.95 0.29
N MET A 18 10.62 18.72 1.00
CA MET A 18 10.19 19.93 1.77
C MET A 18 9.41 20.98 0.99
N SER A 19 9.53 20.99 -0.33
CA SER A 19 8.81 21.92 -1.22
C SER A 19 7.65 21.25 -1.97
N ARG A 20 7.27 20.04 -1.56
CA ARG A 20 6.27 19.20 -2.20
C ARG A 20 5.20 18.85 -1.18
N GLU A 21 3.96 18.99 -1.61
CA GLU A 21 2.79 18.75 -0.79
C GLU A 21 1.82 17.85 -1.54
N ILE A 22 1.08 17.03 -0.79
CA ILE A 22 -0.13 16.40 -1.27
C ILE A 22 -1.19 17.48 -1.46
N THR A 23 -1.71 17.60 -2.68
CA THR A 23 -2.69 18.64 -3.01
C THR A 23 -4.11 18.10 -3.09
N GLY A 24 -5.11 18.97 -2.89
CA GLY A 24 -6.51 18.61 -3.13
C GLY A 24 -6.80 18.13 -4.56
N ARG A 25 -6.00 18.58 -5.55
CA ARG A 25 -6.09 18.06 -6.93
C ARG A 25 -5.67 16.59 -6.99
N MET A 26 -4.66 16.19 -6.22
CA MET A 26 -4.21 14.80 -6.16
C MET A 26 -5.26 13.91 -5.51
N LEU A 27 -5.86 14.33 -4.39
CA LEU A 27 -6.94 13.57 -3.73
C LEU A 27 -8.17 13.39 -4.64
N ARG A 28 -8.60 14.46 -5.34
CA ARG A 28 -9.68 14.34 -6.34
C ARG A 28 -9.31 13.44 -7.51
N THR A 29 -8.04 13.45 -7.93
CA THR A 29 -7.56 12.57 -9.00
C THR A 29 -7.54 11.12 -8.54
N LEU A 30 -7.13 10.87 -7.30
CA LEU A 30 -7.13 9.57 -6.65
C LEU A 30 -8.56 9.01 -6.57
N ASP A 31 -9.51 9.80 -6.09
CA ASP A 31 -10.92 9.43 -6.02
C ASP A 31 -11.49 9.07 -7.41
N ARG A 32 -11.20 9.90 -8.42
CA ARG A 32 -11.62 9.65 -9.81
C ARG A 32 -11.00 8.39 -10.42
N ILE A 33 -9.76 8.05 -10.07
CA ILE A 33 -9.17 6.77 -10.51
C ILE A 33 -9.91 5.61 -9.87
N GLY A 34 -10.34 5.78 -8.61
CA GLY A 34 -11.05 4.77 -7.85
C GLY A 34 -10.13 3.65 -7.36
N PRO A 35 -10.68 2.44 -7.13
CA PRO A 35 -9.91 1.30 -6.67
C PRO A 35 -8.69 0.98 -7.53
N GLY A 36 -7.55 0.81 -6.88
CA GLY A 36 -6.23 0.69 -7.51
C GLY A 36 -5.55 2.04 -7.77
N GLY A 37 -6.17 3.17 -7.44
CA GLY A 37 -5.54 4.48 -7.43
C GLY A 37 -4.58 4.63 -6.27
N LEU A 38 -3.41 5.23 -6.53
CA LEU A 38 -2.32 5.40 -5.57
C LEU A 38 -1.70 6.79 -5.73
N ILE A 39 -1.32 7.39 -4.61
CA ILE A 39 -0.32 8.44 -4.53
C ILE A 39 1.02 7.79 -4.19
N VAL A 40 2.01 8.03 -5.02
CA VAL A 40 3.37 7.55 -4.85
C VAL A 40 4.35 8.69 -4.67
N ALA A 41 5.35 8.49 -3.81
CA ALA A 41 6.55 9.31 -3.78
C ALA A 41 7.57 8.75 -4.77
N ASP A 42 8.10 9.59 -5.66
CA ASP A 42 9.22 9.26 -6.55
C ASP A 42 10.50 9.88 -5.99
N LEU A 43 11.43 9.04 -5.55
CA LEU A 43 12.71 9.46 -4.96
C LEU A 43 13.67 10.08 -5.98
N LEU A 44 13.57 9.69 -7.25
CA LEU A 44 14.45 10.22 -8.30
C LEU A 44 14.00 11.61 -8.73
N GLU A 45 12.70 11.79 -8.91
CA GLU A 45 12.11 13.05 -9.36
C GLU A 45 11.78 13.99 -8.18
N ARG A 46 11.83 13.50 -6.94
CA ARG A 46 11.53 14.23 -5.70
C ARG A 46 10.16 14.90 -5.77
N GLU A 47 9.16 14.10 -6.11
CA GLU A 47 7.78 14.56 -6.22
C GLU A 47 6.76 13.47 -5.91
N PHE A 48 5.54 13.92 -5.61
CA PHE A 48 4.40 13.04 -5.46
C PHE A 48 3.61 12.95 -6.76
N ARG A 49 3.18 11.73 -7.10
CA ARG A 49 2.38 11.47 -8.30
C ARG A 49 1.16 10.64 -7.96
N VAL A 50 0.04 10.95 -8.61
CA VAL A 50 -1.12 10.05 -8.61
C VAL A 50 -1.01 9.13 -9.80
N ILE A 51 -0.99 7.83 -9.56
CA ILE A 51 -0.91 6.79 -10.57
C ILE A 51 -1.97 5.72 -10.29
N HIS A 52 -2.10 4.79 -11.22
CA HIS A 52 -2.81 3.54 -10.94
C HIS A 52 -1.79 2.45 -10.61
N ALA A 53 -2.09 1.59 -9.64
CA ALA A 53 -1.26 0.45 -9.25
C ALA A 53 -0.82 -0.44 -10.42
N ARG A 54 -1.62 -0.53 -11.49
CA ARG A 54 -1.26 -1.31 -12.68
C ARG A 54 -0.02 -0.78 -13.41
N THR A 55 0.30 0.51 -13.24
CA THR A 55 1.48 1.17 -13.84
C THR A 55 2.64 1.26 -12.84
N LEU A 56 2.42 0.88 -11.58
CA LEU A 56 3.48 0.74 -10.60
C LEU A 56 4.26 -0.55 -10.95
N ALA A 57 5.58 -0.44 -10.99
CA ALA A 57 6.48 -1.59 -11.07
C ALA A 57 6.88 -1.98 -9.65
N PRO A 58 6.32 -3.06 -9.04
CA PRO A 58 6.53 -3.35 -7.62
C PRO A 58 8.00 -3.61 -7.25
N ALA A 59 8.82 -4.04 -8.21
CA ALA A 59 10.25 -4.25 -8.04
C ALA A 59 11.08 -2.96 -7.99
N THR A 60 10.51 -1.81 -8.34
CA THR A 60 11.22 -0.53 -8.32
C THR A 60 11.17 0.09 -6.94
N HIS A 61 12.32 0.19 -6.28
CA HIS A 61 12.44 0.79 -4.93
C HIS A 61 12.51 2.33 -4.95
N THR A 62 12.56 2.95 -6.13
CA THR A 62 12.59 4.41 -6.25
C THR A 62 11.20 5.05 -6.19
N ARG A 63 10.14 4.23 -6.21
CA ARG A 63 8.75 4.68 -6.09
C ARG A 63 8.05 3.88 -5.01
N PHE A 64 7.34 4.56 -4.14
CA PHE A 64 6.58 3.89 -3.10
C PHE A 64 5.27 4.58 -2.78
N ILE A 65 4.33 3.77 -2.30
CA ILE A 65 2.98 4.19 -2.01
C ILE A 65 2.98 4.96 -0.70
N VAL A 66 2.46 6.18 -0.73
CA VAL A 66 2.29 7.03 0.45
C VAL A 66 0.84 7.17 0.86
N PHE A 67 -0.09 6.96 -0.07
CA PHE A 67 -1.53 6.99 0.16
C PHE A 67 -2.23 6.28 -1.00
N GLY A 68 -3.33 5.59 -0.76
CA GLY A 68 -4.12 4.90 -1.79
C GLY A 68 -5.61 5.19 -1.68
N TYR A 69 -6.37 4.67 -2.64
CA TYR A 69 -7.81 4.84 -2.66
C TYR A 69 -8.51 4.24 -1.43
N ASP A 70 -8.01 3.11 -0.92
CA ASP A 70 -8.50 2.52 0.34
C ASP A 70 -8.30 3.47 1.52
N ASP A 71 -7.11 4.08 1.62
CA ASP A 71 -6.79 5.05 2.67
C ASP A 71 -7.71 6.26 2.59
N LEU A 72 -7.96 6.77 1.37
CA LEU A 72 -8.91 7.86 1.13
C LEU A 72 -10.33 7.48 1.56
N ALA A 73 -10.82 6.29 1.16
CA ALA A 73 -12.16 5.83 1.49
C ALA A 73 -12.36 5.68 3.01
N HIS A 74 -11.32 5.26 3.75
CA HIS A 74 -11.36 5.18 5.21
C HIS A 74 -11.24 6.55 5.89
N THR A 75 -10.57 7.51 5.27
CA THR A 75 -10.33 8.86 5.82
C THR A 75 -11.51 9.80 5.57
N LEU A 76 -12.15 9.74 4.41
CA LEU A 76 -13.25 10.62 3.99
C LEU A 76 -14.36 10.80 5.04
N PRO A 77 -14.86 9.75 5.71
CA PRO A 77 -15.92 9.91 6.71
C PRO A 77 -15.56 10.84 7.88
N ALA A 78 -14.27 10.95 8.24
CA ALA A 78 -13.82 11.81 9.33
C ALA A 78 -13.84 13.31 8.97
N PHE A 79 -13.88 13.63 7.67
CA PHE A 79 -13.87 14.99 7.13
C PHE A 79 -15.18 15.38 6.45
N THR A 80 -16.19 14.51 6.53
CA THR A 80 -17.52 14.77 5.98
C THR A 80 -18.48 15.03 7.14
N SER A 81 -19.09 16.21 7.16
CA SER A 81 -20.09 16.58 8.16
C SER A 81 -21.40 15.80 7.97
N GLY A 82 -22.30 15.89 8.97
CA GLY A 82 -23.58 15.18 8.94
C GLY A 82 -24.54 15.59 7.82
N ASP A 83 -24.34 16.77 7.23
CA ASP A 83 -25.07 17.27 6.04
C ASP A 83 -24.34 16.97 4.72
N GLY A 84 -23.20 16.26 4.76
CA GLY A 84 -22.46 15.81 3.58
C GLY A 84 -21.45 16.82 3.04
N GLU A 85 -21.20 17.93 3.74
CA GLU A 85 -20.16 18.89 3.37
C GLU A 85 -18.77 18.30 3.69
N LEU A 86 -17.88 18.33 2.70
CA LEU A 86 -16.51 17.84 2.83
C LEU A 86 -15.61 19.00 3.25
N ASP A 87 -15.00 18.90 4.43
CA ASP A 87 -13.86 19.75 4.82
C ASP A 87 -12.63 19.38 3.99
N GLN A 88 -12.59 19.93 2.77
CA GLN A 88 -11.56 19.58 1.82
C GLN A 88 -10.18 20.09 2.25
N GLU A 89 -10.11 21.23 2.93
CA GLU A 89 -8.86 21.82 3.40
C GLU A 89 -8.29 21.00 4.55
N GLY A 90 -9.12 20.64 5.54
CA GLY A 90 -8.73 19.77 6.65
C GLY A 90 -8.27 18.39 6.17
N LEU A 91 -8.98 17.78 5.21
CA LEU A 91 -8.58 16.50 4.64
C LEU A 91 -7.19 16.57 3.98
N VAL A 92 -6.95 17.60 3.17
CA VAL A 92 -5.65 17.79 2.49
C VAL A 92 -4.53 17.97 3.51
N ALA A 93 -4.70 18.85 4.49
CA ALA A 93 -3.72 19.12 5.53
C ALA A 93 -3.40 17.86 6.36
N ALA A 94 -4.43 17.08 6.73
CA ALA A 94 -4.25 15.85 7.49
C ALA A 94 -3.48 14.77 6.70
N VAL A 95 -3.83 14.58 5.42
CA VAL A 95 -3.13 13.60 4.56
C VAL A 95 -1.69 14.03 4.31
N ASP A 96 -1.46 15.31 3.99
CA ASP A 96 -0.12 15.82 3.73
C ASP A 96 0.79 15.67 4.96
N CYS A 97 0.31 16.09 6.13
CA CYS A 97 1.03 15.95 7.40
C CYS A 97 1.35 14.48 7.70
N THR A 98 0.36 13.59 7.58
CA THR A 98 0.56 12.13 7.82
C THR A 98 1.59 11.53 6.85
N VAL A 99 1.55 11.95 5.59
CA VAL A 99 2.52 11.49 4.57
C VAL A 99 3.92 11.99 4.89
N TRP A 100 4.04 13.26 5.29
CA TRP A 100 5.30 13.91 5.65
C TRP A 100 5.96 13.25 6.86
N GLU A 101 5.23 13.16 7.98
CA GLU A 101 5.72 12.59 9.24
C GLU A 101 6.13 11.11 9.09
N GLY A 102 5.45 10.38 8.19
CA GLY A 102 5.74 8.97 7.93
C GLY A 102 6.84 8.70 6.91
N MET A 103 7.44 9.72 6.27
CA MET A 103 8.28 9.53 5.08
C MET A 103 9.55 8.71 5.34
N ASP A 104 10.31 9.09 6.37
CA ASP A 104 11.58 8.43 6.70
C ASP A 104 11.36 6.98 7.12
N GLN A 105 10.33 6.74 7.93
CA GLN A 105 9.93 5.39 8.33
C GLN A 105 9.55 4.56 7.10
N ARG A 106 8.73 5.09 6.19
CA ARG A 106 8.33 4.37 4.97
C ARG A 106 9.53 3.96 4.12
N VAL A 107 10.53 4.82 3.95
CA VAL A 107 11.75 4.46 3.22
C VAL A 107 12.50 3.32 3.89
N GLU A 108 12.62 3.35 5.21
CA GLU A 108 13.19 2.24 5.96
C GLU A 108 12.39 0.95 5.76
N ASP A 109 11.06 1.01 5.83
CA ASP A 109 10.16 -0.13 5.61
C ASP A 109 10.30 -0.76 4.22
N ILE A 110 10.45 0.07 3.19
CA ILE A 110 10.66 -0.39 1.81
C ILE A 110 12.02 -1.06 1.68
N ALA A 111 13.07 -0.49 2.28
CA ALA A 111 14.40 -1.08 2.28
C ALA A 111 14.41 -2.47 2.95
N HIS A 112 13.55 -2.71 3.93
CA HIS A 112 13.38 -3.99 4.62
C HIS A 112 12.34 -4.92 3.98
N THR A 113 11.68 -4.51 2.89
CA THR A 113 10.71 -5.36 2.20
C THR A 113 11.44 -6.47 1.45
N SER A 114 11.23 -7.72 1.86
CA SER A 114 11.87 -8.86 1.20
C SER A 114 11.41 -9.03 -0.24
N HIS A 115 12.31 -9.57 -1.06
CA HIS A 115 12.04 -9.88 -2.46
C HIS A 115 10.83 -10.81 -2.66
N VAL A 116 10.53 -11.67 -1.68
CA VAL A 116 9.36 -12.55 -1.70
C VAL A 116 8.04 -11.76 -1.69
N ILE A 117 7.98 -10.65 -0.93
CA ILE A 117 6.82 -9.75 -0.93
C ILE A 117 6.69 -9.02 -2.25
N THR A 118 7.80 -8.56 -2.82
CA THR A 118 7.82 -7.95 -4.16
C THR A 118 7.24 -8.90 -5.22
N CYS A 119 7.71 -10.15 -5.25
CA CYS A 119 7.16 -11.15 -6.18
C CYS A 119 5.68 -11.46 -5.89
N LEU A 120 5.25 -11.44 -4.63
CA LEU A 120 3.84 -11.60 -4.29
C LEU A 120 2.99 -10.48 -4.89
N ARG A 121 3.42 -9.21 -4.74
CA ARG A 121 2.75 -8.04 -5.32
C ARG A 121 2.63 -8.16 -6.84
N GLU A 122 3.70 -8.54 -7.53
CA GLU A 122 3.70 -8.77 -8.99
C GLU A 122 2.72 -9.88 -9.40
N HIS A 123 2.71 -10.99 -8.67
CA HIS A 123 1.83 -12.12 -8.95
C HIS A 123 0.35 -11.84 -8.66
N MET A 124 0.06 -10.98 -7.67
CA MET A 124 -1.29 -10.48 -7.38
C MET A 124 -1.78 -9.55 -8.51
N GLN A 125 -0.95 -8.58 -8.91
CA GLN A 125 -1.23 -7.66 -10.01
C GLN A 125 -1.48 -8.39 -11.34
N ALA A 126 -0.66 -9.40 -11.65
CA ALA A 126 -0.82 -10.26 -12.83
C ALA A 126 -2.14 -11.05 -12.82
N ARG A 127 -2.74 -11.27 -11.65
CA ARG A 127 -4.01 -12.00 -11.46
C ARG A 127 -5.22 -11.08 -11.30
N GLY A 128 -5.04 -9.78 -11.55
CA GLY A 128 -6.12 -8.81 -11.50
C GLY A 128 -6.43 -8.30 -10.09
N PHE A 129 -5.45 -8.34 -9.19
CA PHE A 129 -5.54 -7.71 -7.87
C PHE A 129 -4.55 -6.57 -7.80
N ASP A 130 -5.07 -5.34 -7.79
CA ASP A 130 -4.28 -4.12 -7.83
C ASP A 130 -4.11 -3.58 -6.40
N LEU A 131 -2.91 -3.15 -6.01
CA LEU A 131 -2.69 -2.52 -4.69
C LEU A 131 -3.61 -1.30 -4.54
N ASN A 132 -4.25 -1.15 -3.39
CA ASN A 132 -5.31 -0.17 -3.15
C ASN A 132 -5.00 0.85 -2.05
N GLY A 133 -3.97 0.59 -1.23
CA GLY A 133 -3.59 1.41 -0.07
C GLY A 133 -2.09 1.38 0.17
N ALA A 134 -1.60 2.28 1.02
CA ALA A 134 -0.24 2.23 1.51
C ALA A 134 -0.02 0.94 2.32
N PRO A 135 1.09 0.18 2.11
CA PRO A 135 1.37 -0.99 2.92
C PRO A 135 1.57 -0.62 4.39
N GLU A 136 0.94 -1.39 5.29
CA GLU A 136 1.11 -1.22 6.72
C GLU A 136 2.20 -2.14 7.25
N TYR A 137 3.20 -1.56 7.89
CA TYR A 137 4.26 -2.33 8.54
C TYR A 137 4.11 -2.26 10.06
N ARG A 138 4.25 -3.41 10.71
CA ARG A 138 4.13 -3.51 12.18
C ARG A 138 5.07 -4.56 12.72
N ASP A 139 5.71 -4.25 13.83
CA ASP A 139 6.43 -5.23 14.65
C ASP A 139 5.46 -5.99 15.55
N VAL A 140 5.40 -7.31 15.37
CA VAL A 140 4.57 -8.20 16.18
C VAL A 140 5.48 -9.26 16.78
N ALA A 141 5.61 -9.27 18.10
CA ALA A 141 6.48 -10.21 18.84
C ALA A 141 7.92 -10.25 18.29
N GLY A 142 8.50 -9.07 18.01
CA GLY A 142 9.86 -8.93 17.48
C GLY A 142 10.00 -9.32 16.00
N ARG A 143 8.89 -9.47 15.26
CA ARG A 143 8.89 -9.76 13.82
C ARG A 143 8.17 -8.66 13.07
N ARG A 144 8.88 -8.01 12.15
CA ARG A 144 8.29 -7.02 11.25
C ARG A 144 7.39 -7.71 10.23
N THR A 145 6.13 -7.32 10.20
CA THR A 145 5.12 -7.80 9.25
C THR A 145 4.67 -6.67 8.35
N VAL A 146 4.33 -6.98 7.11
CA VAL A 146 3.72 -6.06 6.14
C VAL A 146 2.30 -6.53 5.84
N THR A 147 1.36 -5.60 5.77
CA THR A 147 -0.01 -5.85 5.32
C THR A 147 -0.24 -5.04 4.05
N ASP A 148 -0.45 -5.75 2.95
CA ASP A 148 -0.84 -5.14 1.68
C ASP A 148 -2.36 -5.23 1.50
N PHE A 149 -2.94 -4.21 0.87
CA PHE A 149 -4.35 -4.09 0.56
C PHE A 149 -4.54 -4.12 -0.95
N TYR A 150 -5.39 -5.01 -1.45
CA TYR A 150 -5.63 -5.18 -2.87
C TYR A 150 -7.12 -5.05 -3.19
N ALA A 151 -7.44 -4.43 -4.32
CA ALA A 151 -8.77 -4.43 -4.91
C ALA A 151 -8.82 -5.38 -6.12
N HIS A 152 -9.91 -6.12 -6.27
CA HIS A 152 -10.11 -6.93 -7.47
C HIS A 152 -10.50 -6.05 -8.66
N ARG A 153 -9.72 -6.11 -9.73
CA ARG A 153 -9.78 -5.17 -10.86
C ARG A 153 -11.15 -5.08 -11.54
N THR A 154 -11.84 -6.21 -11.70
CA THR A 154 -13.16 -6.25 -12.36
C THR A 154 -14.33 -6.28 -11.38
N HIS A 155 -14.06 -6.43 -10.08
CA HIS A 155 -15.08 -6.50 -9.03
C HIS A 155 -14.59 -5.71 -7.82
N PRO A 156 -14.52 -4.37 -7.89
CA PRO A 156 -13.78 -3.59 -6.90
C PRO A 156 -14.40 -3.57 -5.49
N HIS A 157 -15.63 -4.07 -5.33
CA HIS A 157 -16.22 -4.37 -4.03
C HIS A 157 -15.51 -5.53 -3.30
N LEU A 158 -14.80 -6.39 -4.04
CA LEU A 158 -13.94 -7.41 -3.49
C LEU A 158 -12.56 -6.85 -3.18
N ALA A 159 -12.20 -6.92 -1.90
CA ALA A 159 -10.89 -6.54 -1.40
C ALA A 159 -10.16 -7.75 -0.82
N VAL A 160 -8.83 -7.75 -0.92
CA VAL A 160 -7.96 -8.78 -0.33
C VAL A 160 -6.89 -8.11 0.50
N ASN A 161 -6.77 -8.52 1.75
CA ASN A 161 -5.68 -8.11 2.62
C ASN A 161 -4.72 -9.27 2.79
N ILE A 162 -3.43 -9.03 2.57
CA ILE A 162 -2.39 -10.04 2.79
C ILE A 162 -1.40 -9.50 3.82
N LYS A 163 -1.43 -10.11 5.01
CA LYS A 163 -0.42 -9.91 6.03
C LYS A 163 0.68 -10.95 5.84
N ALA A 164 1.94 -10.53 5.76
CA ALA A 164 3.08 -11.42 5.57
C ALA A 164 4.29 -10.95 6.40
N PRO A 165 5.23 -11.84 6.77
CA PRO A 165 6.53 -11.42 7.29
C PRO A 165 7.25 -10.54 6.26
N SER A 166 7.75 -9.38 6.70
CA SER A 166 8.47 -8.45 5.81
C SER A 166 9.91 -8.90 5.56
N ALA A 167 10.57 -9.44 6.60
CA ALA A 167 11.91 -10.02 6.52
C ALA A 167 11.87 -11.51 6.14
N ASP A 168 12.98 -12.00 5.55
CA ASP A 168 13.18 -13.37 5.04
C ASP A 168 13.33 -14.39 6.19
N THR A 169 12.29 -14.47 7.02
CA THR A 169 12.22 -15.39 8.14
C THR A 169 11.54 -16.67 7.66
N ARG A 170 12.30 -17.77 7.62
CA ARG A 170 11.78 -19.10 7.25
C ARG A 170 10.64 -19.59 8.16
N ALA A 171 10.42 -18.91 9.29
CA ALA A 171 9.38 -19.20 10.27
C ALA A 171 8.31 -18.08 10.28
N GLY A 172 7.34 -18.16 9.36
CA GLY A 172 6.19 -17.26 9.37
C GLY A 172 5.06 -17.76 8.47
N TYR A 173 3.83 -17.56 8.93
CA TYR A 173 2.65 -17.71 8.09
C TYR A 173 2.19 -16.33 7.65
N SER A 174 1.86 -16.20 6.38
CA SER A 174 1.06 -15.10 5.89
C SER A 174 -0.42 -15.41 6.13
N VAL A 175 -1.23 -14.38 6.35
CA VAL A 175 -2.68 -14.49 6.49
C VAL A 175 -3.30 -13.71 5.35
N VAL A 176 -4.11 -14.41 4.56
CA VAL A 176 -4.92 -13.81 3.50
C VAL A 176 -6.34 -13.67 4.00
N ARG A 177 -6.96 -12.53 3.75
CA ARG A 177 -8.38 -12.28 4.02
C ARG A 177 -9.05 -11.70 2.79
N LEU A 178 -10.19 -12.26 2.41
CA LEU A 178 -11.06 -11.79 1.34
C LEU A 178 -12.27 -11.08 1.96
N TYR A 179 -12.61 -9.93 1.42
CA TYR A 179 -13.73 -9.10 1.81
C TYR A 179 -14.63 -8.82 0.62
N ASP A 180 -15.92 -8.62 0.89
CA ASP A 180 -16.92 -8.11 -0.04
C ASP A 180 -17.66 -6.95 0.63
N HIS A 181 -17.65 -5.76 0.02
CA HIS A 181 -18.24 -4.55 0.59
C HIS A 181 -17.83 -4.32 2.06
N ASN A 182 -16.52 -4.42 2.34
CA ASN A 182 -15.91 -4.34 3.66
C ASN A 182 -16.37 -5.40 4.67
N ARG A 183 -17.12 -6.42 4.24
CA ARG A 183 -17.50 -7.56 5.08
C ARG A 183 -16.55 -8.72 4.83
N HIS A 184 -16.02 -9.28 5.91
CA HIS A 184 -15.14 -10.45 5.80
C HIS A 184 -15.91 -11.64 5.23
N VAL A 185 -15.40 -12.21 4.14
CA VAL A 185 -15.96 -13.40 3.48
C VAL A 185 -15.26 -14.65 3.99
N THR A 186 -13.93 -14.68 3.88
CA THR A 186 -13.11 -15.84 4.25
C THR A 186 -11.66 -15.41 4.46
N GLY A 187 -10.89 -16.24 5.16
CA GLY A 187 -9.46 -16.06 5.30
C GLY A 187 -8.75 -17.37 5.54
N TRP A 188 -7.49 -17.44 5.17
CA TRP A 188 -6.67 -18.64 5.35
C TRP A 188 -5.20 -18.29 5.58
N PRO A 189 -4.48 -19.12 6.35
CA PRO A 189 -3.04 -19.02 6.42
C PRO A 189 -2.42 -19.54 5.11
N CYS A 190 -1.32 -18.93 4.68
CA CYS A 190 -0.48 -19.44 3.61
C CYS A 190 1.00 -19.25 3.95
N LYS A 191 1.85 -20.14 3.44
CA LYS A 191 3.30 -20.01 3.58
C LYS A 191 3.82 -19.29 2.34
N VAL A 192 4.35 -18.08 2.50
CA VAL A 192 4.97 -17.31 1.42
C VAL A 192 6.47 -17.23 1.74
N LEU A 193 7.17 -18.35 1.54
CA LEU A 193 8.58 -18.52 1.94
C LEU A 193 9.58 -18.27 0.80
N ASN A 194 9.10 -18.23 -0.43
CA ASN A 194 9.89 -18.03 -1.64
C ASN A 194 8.97 -17.58 -2.79
N GLN A 195 9.56 -17.22 -3.93
CA GLN A 195 8.83 -16.76 -5.11
C GLN A 195 7.79 -17.76 -5.62
N VAL A 196 8.13 -19.06 -5.64
CA VAL A 196 7.19 -20.12 -6.08
C VAL A 196 5.99 -20.23 -5.13
N ALA A 197 6.23 -20.05 -3.84
CA ALA A 197 5.17 -20.01 -2.84
C ALA A 197 4.31 -18.73 -2.96
N ALA A 198 4.92 -17.58 -3.29
CA ALA A 198 4.20 -16.35 -3.59
C ALA A 198 3.27 -16.50 -4.80
N ALA A 199 3.76 -17.09 -5.90
CA ALA A 199 2.95 -17.38 -7.09
C ALA A 199 1.74 -18.27 -6.77
N ARG A 200 1.94 -19.33 -5.97
CA ARG A 200 0.87 -20.23 -5.52
C ARG A 200 -0.13 -19.52 -4.62
N ALA A 201 0.33 -18.67 -3.70
CA ALA A 201 -0.54 -17.90 -2.83
C ALA A 201 -1.45 -16.96 -3.66
N ALA A 202 -0.88 -16.20 -4.60
CA ALA A 202 -1.64 -15.34 -5.48
C ALA A 202 -2.63 -16.11 -6.37
N HIS A 203 -2.25 -17.30 -6.86
CA HIS A 203 -3.16 -18.15 -7.61
C HIS A 203 -4.34 -18.61 -6.75
N ARG A 204 -4.09 -19.04 -5.51
CA ARG A 204 -5.17 -19.41 -4.59
C ARG A 204 -6.11 -18.25 -4.31
N VAL A 205 -5.59 -17.04 -4.08
CA VAL A 205 -6.42 -15.83 -3.92
C VAL A 205 -7.39 -15.69 -5.10
N ARG A 206 -6.89 -15.82 -6.33
CA ARG A 206 -7.71 -15.76 -7.53
C ARG A 206 -8.79 -16.85 -7.55
N THR A 207 -8.41 -18.10 -7.31
CA THR A 207 -9.34 -19.23 -7.30
C THR A 207 -10.47 -19.04 -6.29
N GLU A 208 -10.15 -18.58 -5.08
CA GLU A 208 -11.11 -18.36 -4.00
C GLU A 208 -12.06 -17.19 -4.32
N ALA A 209 -11.55 -16.09 -4.87
CA ALA A 209 -12.36 -14.96 -5.32
C ALA A 209 -13.31 -15.35 -6.45
N ASP A 210 -12.83 -16.09 -7.45
CA ASP A 210 -13.66 -16.58 -8.56
C ASP A 210 -14.73 -17.57 -8.06
N ALA A 211 -14.38 -18.43 -7.11
CA ALA A 211 -15.33 -19.36 -6.48
C ALA A 211 -16.39 -18.62 -5.63
N TYR A 212 -16.02 -17.53 -4.98
CA TYR A 212 -16.97 -16.66 -4.29
C TYR A 212 -17.93 -16.00 -5.27
N LEU A 213 -17.42 -15.33 -6.31
CA LEU A 213 -18.22 -14.67 -7.34
C LEU A 213 -19.21 -15.60 -8.05
N ARG A 214 -18.84 -16.86 -8.27
CA ARG A 214 -19.76 -17.86 -8.85
C ARG A 214 -20.93 -18.20 -7.92
N ARG A 215 -20.72 -18.19 -6.60
CA ARG A 215 -21.74 -18.53 -5.60
C ARG A 215 -22.71 -17.38 -5.32
N THR A 216 -22.29 -16.13 -5.51
CA THR A 216 -23.09 -14.95 -5.17
C THR A 216 -23.79 -14.31 -6.36
N ARG A 217 -23.56 -14.80 -7.58
CA ARG A 217 -24.27 -14.35 -8.80
C ARG A 217 -25.56 -15.12 -9.09
N THR A 218 -25.82 -16.21 -8.37
CA THR A 218 -27.11 -16.91 -8.30
C THR A 218 -27.98 -16.28 -7.23
#